data_AF-A0A3D3ZHR4-F1
#
_entry.id   AF-A0A3D3ZHR4-F1
#
_cell.length_a   1.000
_cell.length_b   1.000
_cell.length_c   1.000
_cell.angle_alpha   90.00
_cell.angle_beta   90.00
_cell.angle_gamma   90.00
#
_symmetry.space_group_name_H-M   'P 1'
#
loop_
_entity.id
_entity.type
_entity.pdbx_description
1 polymer ?
#
loop_
_entity_poly.entity_id
_entity_poly.type
_entity_poly.pdbx_seq_one_letter_code
_entity_poly.pdbx_strand_id
1 'polypeptide(L)'
;VPPTLVIAPTSVLGNWRKEIERFAPQLRTMVHQGSTRLKDKQAFTETCATHDVVLTSFALARLDEKLLQSLKWHRVVVDEAQNIKNPQAAQTRAILKLTAPHRLALTGTPVENRLRDLWSIFNFLSPGYLGKEAQFRKSFELPIQKDNDQAKSATLKKLVEPFILRRVKTDKRIIDDLPDKIEQKMYCTLSSEQASLYEAVVKDVTEQLKEAEGIQRKGLILSTLLKLKQICNHPAQFLQDGSAFTTERSHKLQRLGEMVEEVMDSGESALIFTQFTEIGGQLERYLEHSRHYNTYY
;
A
#
# COMPACT_ATOMS: atom_id res chain seq x y z
N VAL A 1 -16.27 -7.59 28.54
CA VAL A 1 -15.03 -8.05 27.86
C VAL A 1 -14.22 -6.81 27.51
N PRO A 2 -12.88 -6.80 27.61
CA PRO A 2 -12.09 -5.64 27.20
C PRO A 2 -12.31 -5.30 25.71
N PRO A 3 -12.06 -4.06 25.27
CA PRO A 3 -12.32 -3.65 23.90
C PRO A 3 -11.42 -4.37 22.89
N THR A 4 -11.88 -4.42 21.65
CA THR A 4 -11.08 -4.79 20.47
C THR A 4 -10.45 -3.54 19.88
N LEU A 5 -9.14 -3.56 19.62
CA LEU A 5 -8.45 -2.53 18.87
C LEU A 5 -8.36 -2.93 17.40
N VAL A 6 -8.76 -2.06 16.50
CA VAL A 6 -8.54 -2.19 15.05
C VAL A 6 -7.58 -1.10 14.60
N ILE A 7 -6.50 -1.50 13.94
CA ILE A 7 -5.48 -0.61 13.38
C ILE A 7 -5.53 -0.76 11.86
N ALA A 8 -5.87 0.32 11.16
CA ALA A 8 -6.04 0.30 9.70
C ALA A 8 -5.43 1.55 9.04
N PRO A 9 -5.25 1.57 7.71
CA PRO A 9 -4.91 2.80 7.00
C PRO A 9 -5.96 3.89 7.25
N THR A 10 -5.50 5.15 7.36
CA THR A 10 -6.39 6.30 7.62
C THR A 10 -7.56 6.38 6.63
N SER A 11 -7.31 6.05 5.36
CA SER A 11 -8.30 6.09 4.28
C SER A 11 -9.49 5.14 4.50
N VAL A 12 -9.31 4.02 5.22
CA VAL A 12 -10.35 3.01 5.41
C VAL A 12 -11.01 3.05 6.79
N LEU A 13 -10.55 3.89 7.71
CA LEU A 13 -11.15 4.00 9.05
C LEU A 13 -12.62 4.43 9.00
N GLY A 14 -12.96 5.35 8.08
CA GLY A 14 -14.35 5.75 7.85
C GLY A 14 -15.21 4.59 7.33
N ASN A 15 -14.64 3.73 6.48
CA ASN A 15 -15.32 2.53 6.00
C ASN A 15 -15.56 1.52 7.13
N TRP A 16 -14.52 1.23 7.94
CA TRP A 16 -14.65 0.36 9.11
C TRP A 16 -15.80 0.78 10.03
N ARG A 17 -15.89 2.09 10.33
CA ARG A 17 -16.98 2.62 11.14
C ARG A 17 -18.35 2.35 10.50
N LYS A 18 -18.53 2.71 9.23
CA LYS A 18 -19.80 2.51 8.50
C LYS A 18 -20.20 1.04 8.45
N GLU A 19 -19.25 0.14 8.22
CA GLU A 19 -19.52 -1.29 8.13
C GLU A 19 -19.87 -1.90 9.50
N ILE A 20 -19.24 -1.44 10.59
CA ILE A 20 -19.64 -1.86 11.94
C ILE A 20 -21.05 -1.35 12.26
N GLU A 21 -21.35 -0.08 11.98
CA GLU A 21 -22.69 0.49 12.19
C GLU A 21 -23.76 -0.25 11.36
N ARG A 22 -23.42 -0.71 10.15
CA ARG A 22 -24.33 -1.47 9.28
C ARG A 22 -24.53 -2.92 9.73
N PHE A 23 -23.44 -3.65 9.97
CA PHE A 23 -23.49 -5.10 10.18
C PHE A 23 -23.53 -5.52 11.65
N ALA A 24 -23.13 -4.64 12.56
CA ALA A 24 -23.13 -4.88 14.00
C ALA A 24 -23.50 -3.60 14.79
N PRO A 25 -24.68 -3.01 14.56
CA PRO A 25 -25.11 -1.73 15.17
C PRO A 25 -25.11 -1.74 16.70
N GLN A 26 -25.19 -2.92 17.31
CA GLN A 26 -25.11 -3.11 18.77
C GLN A 26 -23.71 -2.86 19.35
N LEU A 27 -22.65 -2.82 18.53
CA LEU A 27 -21.27 -2.59 18.99
C LEU A 27 -20.97 -1.09 19.09
N ARG A 28 -20.60 -0.64 20.29
CA ARG A 28 -20.18 0.74 20.51
C ARG A 28 -18.77 0.93 19.96
N THR A 29 -18.64 1.83 18.99
CA THR A 29 -17.39 2.07 18.26
C THR A 29 -16.84 3.46 18.52
N MET A 30 -15.58 3.54 18.93
CA MET A 30 -14.84 4.79 19.09
C MET A 30 -13.81 4.93 17.97
N VAL A 31 -13.75 6.11 17.35
CA VAL A 31 -12.69 6.45 16.38
C VAL A 31 -11.65 7.31 17.08
N HIS A 32 -10.47 6.74 17.33
CA HIS A 32 -9.31 7.45 17.88
C HIS A 32 -8.52 8.10 16.74
N GLN A 33 -8.98 9.25 16.25
CA GLN A 33 -8.37 9.96 15.12
C GLN A 33 -8.52 11.49 15.28
N GLY A 34 -7.65 12.26 14.62
CA GLY A 34 -7.75 13.72 14.57
C GLY A 34 -7.11 14.45 15.75
N SER A 35 -7.27 15.77 15.77
CA SER A 35 -6.70 16.67 16.80
C SER A 35 -7.47 16.62 18.12
N THR A 36 -8.77 16.35 18.06
CA THR A 36 -9.72 16.29 19.19
C THR A 36 -9.73 14.94 19.91
N ARG A 37 -8.95 13.95 19.45
CA ARG A 37 -8.86 12.64 20.10
C ARG A 37 -8.37 12.75 21.54
N LEU A 38 -8.79 11.80 22.37
CA LEU A 38 -8.39 11.73 23.78
C LEU A 38 -6.90 11.45 23.88
N LYS A 39 -6.16 12.36 24.54
CA LYS A 39 -4.72 12.20 24.82
C LYS A 39 -4.45 11.93 26.30
N ASP A 40 -5.38 12.31 27.16
CA ASP A 40 -5.32 12.01 28.58
C ASP A 40 -5.56 10.52 28.83
N LYS A 41 -4.74 9.93 29.70
CA LYS A 41 -4.76 8.50 29.98
C LYS A 41 -6.03 8.06 30.69
N GLN A 42 -6.50 8.83 31.66
CA GLN A 42 -7.67 8.47 32.45
C GLN A 42 -8.92 8.56 31.58
N ALA A 43 -9.13 9.68 30.90
CA ALA A 43 -10.27 9.89 30.01
C ALA A 43 -10.32 8.84 28.88
N PHE A 44 -9.16 8.49 28.30
CA PHE A 44 -9.09 7.43 27.28
C PHE A 44 -9.48 6.06 27.84
N THR A 45 -9.02 5.71 29.04
CA THR A 45 -9.30 4.41 29.66
C THR A 45 -10.78 4.28 30.02
N GLU A 46 -11.36 5.32 30.61
CA GLU A 46 -12.80 5.38 30.96
C GLU A 46 -13.67 5.30 29.71
N THR A 47 -13.31 6.02 28.65
CA THR A 47 -14.02 5.95 27.37
C THR A 47 -13.90 4.56 26.76
N CYS A 48 -12.70 3.99 26.68
CA CYS A 48 -12.49 2.64 26.15
C CYS A 48 -13.27 1.56 26.93
N ALA A 49 -13.48 1.73 28.24
CA ALA A 49 -14.25 0.80 29.05
C ALA A 49 -15.74 0.74 28.69
N THR A 50 -16.26 1.78 28.02
CA THR A 50 -17.64 1.85 27.55
C THR A 50 -17.79 1.56 26.05
N HIS A 51 -16.72 1.14 25.38
CA HIS A 51 -16.75 0.82 23.95
C HIS A 51 -16.33 -0.64 23.71
N ASP A 52 -16.86 -1.22 22.64
CA ASP A 52 -16.57 -2.59 22.24
C ASP A 52 -15.42 -2.63 21.23
N VAL A 53 -15.34 -1.59 20.37
CA VAL A 53 -14.35 -1.46 19.31
C VAL A 53 -13.71 -0.06 19.33
N VAL A 54 -12.39 -0.01 19.24
CA VAL A 54 -11.61 1.23 19.07
C VAL A 54 -10.89 1.15 17.73
N LEU A 55 -11.12 2.13 16.86
CA LEU A 55 -10.50 2.25 15.54
C LEU A 55 -9.37 3.29 15.60
N THR A 56 -8.19 2.96 15.10
CA THR A 56 -7.04 3.90 15.03
C THR A 56 -6.19 3.67 13.79
N SER A 57 -5.34 4.64 13.45
CA SER A 57 -4.39 4.54 12.34
C SER A 57 -3.02 4.05 12.79
N PHE A 58 -2.22 3.50 11.86
CA PHE A 58 -0.81 3.14 12.11
C PHE A 58 0.02 4.29 12.67
N ALA A 59 -0.21 5.51 12.16
CA ALA A 59 0.49 6.70 12.61
C ALA A 59 0.18 7.01 14.09
N LEU A 60 -1.09 6.89 14.50
CA LEU A 60 -1.51 7.12 15.88
C LEU A 60 -1.15 5.96 16.80
N ALA A 61 -1.14 4.72 16.30
CA ALA A 61 -0.62 3.58 17.07
C ALA A 61 0.84 3.81 17.52
N ARG A 62 1.63 4.50 16.69
CA ARG A 62 2.98 4.96 17.04
C ARG A 62 2.95 6.17 17.97
N LEU A 63 2.22 7.23 17.61
CA LEU A 63 2.27 8.50 18.34
C LEU A 63 1.71 8.39 19.77
N ASP A 64 0.65 7.59 19.93
CA ASP A 64 -0.04 7.39 21.20
C ASP A 64 0.27 6.01 21.79
N GLU A 65 1.45 5.46 21.51
CA GLU A 65 1.91 4.14 21.96
C GLU A 65 1.67 3.91 23.46
N LYS A 66 2.06 4.89 24.30
CA LYS A 66 1.91 4.82 25.77
C LYS A 66 0.45 4.78 26.19
N LEU A 67 -0.41 5.48 25.46
CA LEU A 67 -1.85 5.53 25.73
C LEU A 67 -2.48 4.18 25.40
N LEU A 68 -2.19 3.62 24.22
CA LEU A 68 -2.71 2.32 23.81
C LEU A 68 -2.19 1.15 24.66
N GLN A 69 -0.96 1.25 25.17
CA GLN A 69 -0.40 0.26 26.11
C GLN A 69 -0.97 0.36 27.53
N SER A 70 -1.68 1.45 27.87
CA SER A 70 -2.30 1.58 29.18
C SER A 70 -3.50 0.64 29.40
N LEU A 71 -4.02 0.06 28.32
CA LEU A 71 -5.13 -0.88 28.33
C LEU A 71 -4.66 -2.28 27.92
N LYS A 72 -5.31 -3.29 28.51
CA LYS A 72 -5.25 -4.66 27.99
C LYS A 72 -6.38 -4.83 26.97
N TRP A 73 -6.01 -5.17 25.74
CA TRP A 73 -6.98 -5.38 24.68
C TRP A 73 -7.47 -6.82 24.70
N HIS A 74 -8.75 -7.04 24.37
CA HIS A 74 -9.23 -8.40 24.16
C HIS A 74 -8.71 -8.96 22.83
N ARG A 75 -8.72 -8.13 21.79
CA ARG A 75 -8.17 -8.46 20.48
C ARG A 75 -7.45 -7.26 19.88
N VAL A 76 -6.41 -7.52 19.10
CA VAL A 76 -5.81 -6.52 18.20
C VAL A 76 -5.92 -7.02 16.77
N VAL A 77 -6.60 -6.23 15.94
CA VAL A 77 -6.76 -6.48 14.51
C VAL A 77 -5.89 -5.47 13.77
N VAL A 78 -5.05 -5.96 12.86
CA VAL A 78 -4.29 -5.12 11.93
C VAL A 78 -4.84 -5.35 10.54
N ASP A 79 -5.44 -4.32 9.98
CA ASP A 79 -5.89 -4.29 8.59
C ASP A 79 -4.78 -3.78 7.67
N GLU A 80 -4.70 -4.34 6.47
CA GLU A 80 -3.56 -4.18 5.55
C GLU A 80 -2.22 -4.44 6.25
N ALA A 81 -2.06 -5.65 6.79
CA ALA A 81 -0.93 -6.08 7.61
C ALA A 81 0.46 -5.95 6.95
N GLN A 82 0.53 -5.75 5.63
CA GLN A 82 1.77 -5.33 4.97
C GLN A 82 2.33 -4.00 5.52
N ASN A 83 1.52 -3.17 6.17
CA ASN A 83 1.96 -1.96 6.88
C ASN A 83 2.88 -2.26 8.09
N ILE A 84 2.93 -3.50 8.57
CA ILE A 84 3.85 -3.94 9.63
C ILE A 84 4.95 -4.87 9.12
N LYS A 85 5.23 -4.87 7.80
CA LYS A 85 6.25 -5.75 7.19
C LYS A 85 7.68 -5.51 7.66
N ASN A 86 8.00 -4.27 8.04
CA ASN A 86 9.32 -3.92 8.56
C ASN A 86 9.31 -3.97 10.11
N PRO A 87 9.99 -4.94 10.74
CA PRO A 87 10.02 -5.06 12.21
C PRO A 87 10.77 -3.92 12.91
N GLN A 88 11.65 -3.21 12.21
CA GLN A 88 12.40 -2.08 12.76
C GLN A 88 11.61 -0.77 12.73
N ALA A 89 10.57 -0.69 11.90
CA ALA A 89 9.74 0.50 11.79
C ALA A 89 9.11 0.83 13.16
N ALA A 90 9.11 2.12 13.51
CA ALA A 90 8.61 2.57 14.81
C ALA A 90 7.14 2.19 15.04
N GLN A 91 6.30 2.25 14.00
CA GLN A 91 4.90 1.80 14.07
C GLN A 91 4.78 0.30 14.37
N THR A 92 5.56 -0.54 13.70
CA THR A 92 5.56 -1.99 13.94
C THR A 92 5.98 -2.30 15.38
N ARG A 93 7.04 -1.66 15.86
CA ARG A 93 7.50 -1.82 17.25
C ARG A 93 6.45 -1.39 18.27
N ALA A 94 5.75 -0.29 18.03
CA ALA A 94 4.66 0.16 18.91
C ALA A 94 3.50 -0.84 18.95
N ILE A 95 3.09 -1.36 17.79
CA ILE A 95 2.00 -2.34 17.66
C ILE A 95 2.36 -3.68 18.31
N LEU A 96 3.61 -4.17 18.14
CA LEU A 96 4.05 -5.44 18.70
C LEU A 96 4.01 -5.46 20.23
N LYS A 97 4.20 -4.30 20.89
CA LYS A 97 4.15 -4.14 22.35
C LYS A 97 2.73 -4.16 22.94
N LEU A 98 1.69 -4.04 22.11
CA LEU A 98 0.31 -4.07 22.59
C LEU A 98 -0.02 -5.43 23.22
N THR A 99 -0.61 -5.44 24.40
CA THR A 99 -0.97 -6.70 25.07
C THR A 99 -2.37 -7.13 24.67
N ALA A 100 -2.48 -8.28 24.02
CA ALA A 100 -3.75 -8.89 23.62
C ALA A 100 -3.62 -10.42 23.49
N PRO A 101 -4.58 -11.21 24.01
CA PRO A 101 -4.57 -12.67 23.88
C PRO A 101 -4.93 -13.15 22.46
N HIS A 102 -5.65 -12.34 21.68
CA HIS A 102 -6.02 -12.68 20.31
C HIS A 102 -5.53 -11.61 19.35
N ARG A 103 -4.94 -12.04 18.23
CA ARG A 103 -4.38 -11.16 17.22
C ARG A 103 -4.83 -11.62 15.84
N LEU A 104 -5.25 -10.68 15.01
CA LEU A 104 -5.75 -10.93 13.66
C LEU A 104 -5.02 -10.00 12.70
N ALA A 105 -4.55 -10.54 11.58
CA ALA A 105 -3.94 -9.79 10.50
C ALA A 105 -4.77 -9.99 9.24
N LEU A 106 -5.27 -8.89 8.67
CA LEU A 106 -6.01 -8.88 7.42
C LEU A 106 -5.08 -8.31 6.34
N THR A 107 -4.96 -9.00 5.22
CA THR A 107 -4.16 -8.53 4.08
C THR A 107 -4.56 -9.28 2.82
N GLY A 108 -4.66 -8.55 1.71
CA GLY A 108 -4.82 -9.16 0.39
C GLY A 108 -3.55 -9.84 -0.11
N THR A 109 -2.38 -9.48 0.43
CA THR A 109 -1.06 -9.87 -0.05
C THR A 109 -0.12 -10.19 1.13
N PRO A 110 -0.26 -11.34 1.80
CA PRO A 110 0.53 -11.68 2.99
C PRO A 110 2.04 -11.81 2.72
N VAL A 111 2.43 -12.05 1.46
CA VAL A 111 3.82 -12.03 1.01
C VAL A 111 3.89 -11.07 -0.18
N GLU A 112 4.27 -9.84 0.08
CA GLU A 112 4.29 -8.79 -0.95
C GLU A 112 5.60 -8.81 -1.74
N ASN A 113 6.75 -8.84 -1.05
CA ASN A 113 8.07 -8.73 -1.72
C ASN A 113 9.12 -9.70 -1.18
N ARG A 114 9.11 -10.01 0.13
CA ARG A 114 10.15 -10.84 0.76
C ARG A 114 9.56 -11.79 1.79
N LEU A 115 10.19 -12.95 1.99
CA LEU A 115 9.82 -13.88 3.08
C LEU A 115 9.94 -13.25 4.47
N ARG A 116 10.72 -12.18 4.61
CA ARG A 116 10.78 -11.41 5.86
C ARG A 116 9.48 -10.70 6.21
N ASP A 117 8.71 -10.28 5.21
CA ASP A 117 7.41 -9.64 5.41
C ASP A 117 6.47 -10.61 6.16
N LEU A 118 6.48 -11.87 5.74
CA LEU A 118 5.78 -12.98 6.41
C LEU A 118 6.24 -13.14 7.86
N TRP A 119 7.55 -13.14 8.12
CA TRP A 119 8.08 -13.26 9.47
C TRP A 119 7.59 -12.13 10.38
N SER A 120 7.56 -10.88 9.89
CA SER A 120 7.10 -9.74 10.67
C SER A 120 5.62 -9.86 11.05
N ILE A 121 4.76 -10.30 10.12
CA ILE A 121 3.34 -10.57 10.38
C ILE A 121 3.18 -11.71 11.38
N PHE A 122 3.93 -12.80 11.26
CA PHE A 122 3.89 -13.91 12.22
C PHE A 122 4.40 -13.52 13.60
N ASN A 123 5.41 -12.64 13.67
CA ASN A 123 5.88 -12.10 14.95
C ASN A 123 4.81 -11.21 15.61
N PHE A 124 3.91 -10.61 14.84
CA PHE A 124 2.70 -10.00 15.38
C PHE A 124 1.68 -11.04 15.83
N LEU A 125 1.32 -12.01 14.99
CA LEU A 125 0.28 -13.01 15.30
C LEU A 125 0.62 -13.88 16.52
N SER A 126 1.83 -14.44 16.53
CA SER A 126 2.33 -15.35 17.56
C SER A 126 3.82 -15.11 17.78
N PRO A 127 4.19 -14.11 18.62
CA PRO A 127 5.58 -13.77 18.89
C PRO A 127 6.43 -14.99 19.24
N GLY A 128 7.57 -15.16 18.55
CA GLY A 128 8.49 -16.28 18.76
C GLY A 128 8.18 -17.57 18.01
N TYR A 129 7.01 -17.72 17.37
CA TYR A 129 6.64 -18.96 16.66
C TYR A 129 7.63 -19.35 15.55
N LEU A 130 8.09 -18.38 14.77
CA LEU A 130 9.11 -18.59 13.72
C LEU A 130 10.54 -18.31 14.20
N GLY A 131 10.76 -18.22 15.51
CA GLY A 131 12.04 -17.85 16.11
C GLY A 131 12.43 -16.38 15.89
N LYS A 132 13.69 -16.04 16.21
CA LYS A 132 14.23 -14.69 16.03
C LYS A 132 14.47 -14.39 14.55
N GLU A 133 14.40 -13.11 14.15
CA GLU A 133 14.58 -12.66 12.75
C GLU A 133 15.84 -13.26 12.10
N ALA A 134 16.98 -13.20 12.80
CA ALA A 134 18.25 -13.72 12.28
C ALA A 134 18.22 -15.24 12.05
N GLN A 135 17.53 -15.99 12.91
CA GLN A 135 17.38 -17.44 12.77
C GLN A 135 16.45 -17.76 11.61
N PHE A 136 15.31 -17.07 11.51
CA PHE A 136 14.39 -17.22 10.38
C PHE A 136 15.10 -16.94 9.05
N ARG A 137 15.90 -15.86 9.00
CA ARG A 137 16.66 -15.49 7.80
C ARG A 137 17.64 -16.58 7.38
N LYS A 138 18.37 -17.16 8.33
CA LYS A 138 19.34 -18.24 8.07
C LYS A 138 18.65 -19.56 7.68
N SER A 139 17.53 -19.88 8.32
CA SER A 139 16.85 -21.17 8.17
C SER A 139 15.90 -21.24 6.98
N PHE A 140 15.35 -20.12 6.54
CA PHE A 140 14.32 -20.05 5.49
C PHE A 140 14.62 -18.98 4.42
N GLU A 141 14.78 -17.71 4.78
CA GLU A 141 14.90 -16.61 3.79
C GLU A 141 16.06 -16.84 2.80
N LEU A 142 17.28 -17.09 3.32
CA LEU A 142 18.46 -17.29 2.48
C LEU A 142 18.39 -18.59 1.65
N PRO A 143 18.12 -19.78 2.23
CA PRO A 143 18.01 -21.01 1.44
C PRO A 143 16.95 -20.92 0.34
N ILE A 144 15.78 -20.33 0.62
CA ILE A 144 14.68 -20.27 -0.34
C ILE A 144 14.96 -19.24 -1.45
N GLN A 145 15.43 -18.03 -1.10
CA GLN A 145 15.58 -16.95 -2.08
C GLN A 145 16.91 -16.99 -2.84
N LYS A 146 17.99 -17.45 -2.20
CA LYS A 146 19.33 -17.48 -2.81
C LYS A 146 19.67 -18.83 -3.41
N ASP A 147 19.38 -19.90 -2.67
CA ASP A 147 19.79 -21.27 -3.05
C ASP A 147 18.63 -22.06 -3.71
N ASN A 148 17.45 -21.44 -3.84
CA ASN A 148 16.24 -22.01 -4.42
C ASN A 148 15.80 -23.35 -3.77
N ASP A 149 16.02 -23.47 -2.45
CA ASP A 149 15.73 -24.69 -1.68
C ASP A 149 14.22 -24.92 -1.53
N GLN A 150 13.70 -25.86 -2.33
CA GLN A 150 12.29 -26.23 -2.33
C GLN A 150 11.86 -26.99 -1.07
N ALA A 151 12.77 -27.72 -0.41
CA ALA A 151 12.45 -28.46 0.81
C ALA A 151 12.21 -27.49 1.99
N LYS A 152 13.02 -26.43 2.09
CA LYS A 152 12.80 -25.35 3.05
C LYS A 152 11.52 -24.57 2.76
N SER A 153 11.22 -24.31 1.48
CA SER A 153 9.97 -23.66 1.07
C SER A 153 8.75 -24.48 1.50
N ALA A 154 8.73 -25.79 1.22
CA ALA A 154 7.66 -26.70 1.62
C ALA A 154 7.52 -26.80 3.15
N THR A 155 8.64 -26.82 3.87
CA THR A 155 8.64 -26.83 5.35
C THR A 155 8.02 -25.55 5.90
N LEU A 156 8.45 -24.39 5.40
CA LEU A 156 7.89 -23.10 5.83
C LEU A 156 6.40 -23.03 5.54
N LYS A 157 5.96 -23.47 4.35
CA LYS A 157 4.55 -23.52 3.97
C LYS A 157 3.72 -24.31 4.99
N LYS A 158 4.15 -25.53 5.35
CA LYS A 158 3.44 -26.37 6.34
C LYS A 158 3.34 -25.72 7.72
N LEU A 159 4.33 -24.94 8.13
CA LEU A 159 4.31 -24.22 9.41
C LEU A 159 3.29 -23.08 9.41
N VAL A 160 3.18 -22.34 8.31
CA VAL A 160 2.36 -21.12 8.26
C VAL A 160 0.91 -21.38 7.81
N GLU A 161 0.69 -22.42 7.02
CA GLU A 161 -0.62 -22.76 6.43
C GLU A 161 -1.77 -22.86 7.44
N PRO A 162 -1.62 -23.47 8.64
CA PRO A 162 -2.71 -23.55 9.62
C PRO A 162 -3.19 -22.18 10.15
N PHE A 163 -2.37 -21.13 10.01
CA PHE A 163 -2.69 -19.77 10.48
C PHE A 163 -3.27 -18.90 9.37
N ILE A 164 -3.23 -19.34 8.11
CA ILE A 164 -3.58 -18.54 6.94
C ILE A 164 -4.84 -19.11 6.30
N LEU A 165 -5.95 -18.39 6.44
CA LEU A 165 -7.14 -18.61 5.62
C LEU A 165 -7.08 -17.69 4.40
N ARG A 166 -6.77 -18.24 3.22
CA ARG A 166 -6.77 -17.50 1.95
C ARG A 166 -7.75 -18.13 0.98
N ARG A 167 -8.63 -17.30 0.41
CA ARG A 167 -9.54 -17.66 -0.67
C ARG A 167 -9.22 -16.81 -1.89
N VAL A 168 -9.19 -17.42 -3.07
CA VAL A 168 -8.87 -16.73 -4.33
C VAL A 168 -10.17 -16.42 -5.08
N LYS A 169 -10.20 -15.32 -5.85
CA LYS A 169 -11.37 -14.95 -6.67
C LYS A 169 -11.70 -15.98 -7.77
N THR A 170 -10.81 -16.94 -8.03
CA THR A 170 -11.06 -18.06 -8.94
C THR A 170 -11.66 -19.28 -8.24
N ASP A 171 -11.89 -19.22 -6.92
CA ASP A 171 -12.57 -20.29 -6.21
C ASP A 171 -14.07 -20.25 -6.55
N LYS A 172 -14.46 -21.14 -7.47
CA LYS A 172 -15.84 -21.29 -7.97
C LYS A 172 -16.88 -21.54 -6.88
N ARG A 173 -16.47 -21.89 -5.64
CA ARG A 173 -17.40 -22.08 -4.51
C ARG A 173 -17.87 -20.77 -3.89
N ILE A 174 -17.31 -19.63 -4.29
CA ILE A 174 -17.56 -18.31 -3.68
C ILE A 174 -18.26 -17.36 -4.67
N ILE A 175 -18.13 -17.60 -5.97
CA ILE A 175 -18.35 -16.58 -7.00
C ILE A 175 -19.15 -17.21 -8.14
N ASP A 176 -20.46 -16.93 -8.14
CA ASP A 176 -21.32 -17.19 -9.31
C ASP A 176 -21.45 -15.94 -10.22
N ASP A 177 -21.07 -14.74 -9.75
CA ASP A 177 -21.47 -13.45 -10.38
C ASP A 177 -20.33 -12.46 -10.74
N LEU A 178 -19.03 -12.79 -10.60
CA LEU A 178 -17.96 -11.88 -11.05
C LEU A 178 -17.46 -12.27 -12.45
N PRO A 179 -17.48 -11.35 -13.43
CA PRO A 179 -16.87 -11.60 -14.74
C PRO A 179 -15.36 -11.79 -14.61
N ASP A 180 -14.77 -12.49 -15.58
CA ASP A 180 -13.33 -12.72 -15.62
C ASP A 180 -12.56 -11.39 -15.71
N LYS A 181 -11.51 -11.24 -14.88
CA LYS A 181 -10.59 -10.10 -14.98
C LYS A 181 -9.77 -10.23 -16.26
N ILE A 182 -10.01 -9.33 -17.22
CA ILE A 182 -9.18 -9.20 -18.43
C ILE A 182 -8.03 -8.24 -18.14
N GLU A 183 -6.79 -8.66 -18.42
CA GLU A 183 -5.60 -7.84 -18.28
C GLU A 183 -4.91 -7.68 -19.64
N GLN A 184 -4.77 -6.44 -20.09
CA GLN A 184 -4.14 -6.11 -21.37
C GLN A 184 -3.02 -5.10 -21.15
N LYS A 185 -1.86 -5.35 -21.78
CA LYS A 185 -0.71 -4.43 -21.75
C LYS A 185 -0.71 -3.57 -23.00
N MET A 186 -0.92 -2.28 -22.83
CA MET A 186 -0.83 -1.29 -23.91
C MET A 186 0.58 -0.72 -23.98
N TYR A 187 1.27 -0.97 -25.09
CA TYR A 187 2.58 -0.42 -25.36
C TYR A 187 2.43 0.91 -26.11
N CYS A 188 2.99 1.98 -25.57
CA CYS A 188 3.02 3.29 -26.19
C CYS A 188 4.44 3.61 -26.65
N THR A 189 4.59 4.14 -27.86
CA THR A 189 5.87 4.71 -28.32
C THR A 189 6.06 6.09 -27.71
N LEU A 190 7.31 6.56 -27.62
CA LEU A 190 7.59 7.94 -27.23
C LEU A 190 7.24 8.89 -28.39
N SER A 191 6.74 10.09 -28.06
CA SER A 191 6.74 11.20 -29.02
C SER A 191 8.17 11.62 -29.35
N SER A 192 8.37 12.35 -30.45
CA SER A 192 9.70 12.85 -30.82
C SER A 192 10.32 13.71 -29.71
N GLU A 193 9.52 14.56 -29.07
CA GLU A 193 9.95 15.37 -27.92
C GLU A 193 10.36 14.49 -26.73
N GLN A 194 9.54 13.50 -26.38
CA GLN A 194 9.87 12.56 -25.30
C GLN A 194 11.16 11.79 -25.60
N ALA A 195 11.34 11.30 -26.83
CA ALA A 195 12.54 10.57 -27.24
C ALA A 195 13.80 11.46 -27.12
N SER A 196 13.75 12.70 -27.61
CA SER A 196 14.86 13.64 -27.49
C SER A 196 15.21 13.98 -26.03
N LEU A 197 14.21 14.25 -25.18
CA LEU A 197 14.44 14.50 -23.75
C LEU A 197 15.01 13.27 -23.05
N TYR A 198 14.50 12.08 -23.38
CA TYR A 198 14.94 10.80 -22.82
C TYR A 198 16.40 10.55 -23.17
N GLU A 199 16.77 10.67 -24.45
CA GLU A 199 18.15 10.49 -24.92
C GLU A 199 19.11 11.49 -24.27
N ALA A 200 18.71 12.76 -24.17
CA ALA A 200 19.52 13.79 -23.51
C ALA A 200 19.81 13.43 -22.04
N VAL A 201 18.79 12.99 -21.28
CA VAL A 201 18.96 12.57 -19.88
C VAL A 201 19.82 11.32 -19.77
N VAL A 202 19.65 10.33 -20.66
CA VAL A 202 20.46 9.11 -20.68
C VAL A 202 21.92 9.43 -21.01
N LYS A 203 22.17 10.33 -21.96
CA LYS A 203 23.53 10.73 -22.32
C LYS A 203 24.23 11.46 -21.17
N ASP A 204 23.56 12.43 -20.57
CA ASP A 204 24.06 13.21 -19.43
C ASP A 204 24.40 12.32 -18.22
N VAL A 205 23.47 11.43 -17.82
CA VAL A 205 23.72 10.52 -16.70
C VAL A 205 24.87 9.55 -17.00
N THR A 206 24.99 9.08 -18.25
CA THR A 206 26.04 8.12 -18.63
C THR A 206 27.42 8.73 -18.46
N GLU A 207 27.57 10.02 -18.79
CA GLU A 207 28.83 10.74 -18.58
C GLU A 207 29.12 10.90 -17.08
N GLN A 208 28.15 11.39 -16.30
CA GLN A 208 28.30 11.56 -14.85
C GLN A 208 28.58 10.25 -14.12
N LEU A 209 28.07 9.12 -14.62
CA LEU A 209 28.31 7.79 -14.07
C LEU A 209 29.74 7.29 -14.29
N LYS A 210 30.54 7.87 -15.19
CA LYS A 210 31.94 7.46 -15.33
C LYS A 210 32.76 7.83 -14.10
N GLU A 211 32.42 8.95 -13.47
CA GLU A 211 33.16 9.50 -12.32
C GLU A 211 32.46 9.25 -10.98
N ALA A 212 31.18 8.87 -10.99
CA ALA A 212 30.41 8.65 -9.77
C ALA A 212 30.62 7.25 -9.15
N GLU A 213 30.98 7.23 -7.86
CA GLU A 213 31.14 6.01 -7.07
C GLU A 213 30.17 5.93 -5.88
N GLY A 214 30.06 4.72 -5.31
CA GLY A 214 29.37 4.48 -4.04
C GLY A 214 27.95 5.04 -3.95
N ILE A 215 27.70 5.88 -2.95
CA ILE A 215 26.38 6.47 -2.65
C ILE A 215 25.98 7.49 -3.72
N GLN A 216 26.92 8.29 -4.22
CA GLN A 216 26.67 9.29 -5.27
C GLN A 216 26.15 8.62 -6.55
N ARG A 217 26.79 7.51 -6.96
CA ARG A 217 26.35 6.71 -8.10
C ARG A 217 24.90 6.23 -7.95
N LYS A 218 24.55 5.69 -6.78
CA LYS A 218 23.18 5.22 -6.49
C LYS A 218 22.16 6.36 -6.53
N GLY A 219 22.51 7.51 -5.94
CA GLY A 219 21.66 8.70 -5.95
C GLY A 219 21.37 9.18 -7.37
N LEU A 220 22.42 9.21 -8.21
CA LEU A 220 22.33 9.61 -9.62
C LEU A 220 21.44 8.67 -10.45
N ILE A 221 21.55 7.34 -10.25
CA ILE A 221 20.69 6.37 -10.92
C ILE A 221 19.23 6.58 -10.51
N LEU A 222 18.96 6.74 -9.21
CA LEU A 222 17.60 6.91 -8.70
C LEU A 222 16.95 8.21 -9.20
N SER A 223 17.69 9.33 -9.19
CA SER A 223 17.19 10.61 -9.70
C SER A 223 16.94 10.55 -11.21
N THR A 224 17.78 9.85 -11.96
CA THR A 224 17.60 9.64 -13.41
C THR A 224 16.38 8.78 -13.69
N LEU A 225 16.18 7.66 -12.98
CA LEU A 225 14.97 6.84 -13.13
C LEU A 225 13.69 7.64 -12.86
N LEU A 226 13.72 8.58 -11.91
CA LEU A 226 12.60 9.49 -11.66
C LEU A 226 12.36 10.41 -12.87
N LYS A 227 13.41 11.07 -13.40
CA LYS A 227 13.32 11.94 -14.58
C LYS A 227 12.78 11.19 -15.80
N LEU A 228 13.29 10.00 -16.08
CA LEU A 228 12.84 9.17 -17.21
C LEU A 228 11.36 8.79 -17.06
N LYS A 229 10.90 8.44 -15.85
CA LYS A 229 9.47 8.20 -15.59
C LYS A 229 8.61 9.44 -15.86
N GLN A 230 9.08 10.63 -15.48
CA GLN A 230 8.37 11.89 -15.73
C GLN A 230 8.26 12.18 -17.23
N ILE A 231 9.37 12.04 -17.97
CA ILE A 231 9.39 12.19 -19.44
C ILE A 231 8.39 11.22 -20.09
N CYS A 232 8.42 9.94 -19.71
CA CYS A 232 7.52 8.92 -20.25
C CYS A 232 6.04 9.14 -19.91
N ASN A 233 5.72 9.85 -18.82
CA ASN A 233 4.34 10.25 -18.55
C ASN A 233 3.93 11.41 -19.47
N HIS A 234 4.67 12.52 -19.40
CA HIS A 234 4.43 13.70 -20.23
C HIS A 234 5.63 14.67 -20.14
N PRO A 235 6.13 15.26 -21.25
CA PRO A 235 7.25 16.22 -21.23
C PRO A 235 7.08 17.38 -20.24
N ALA A 236 5.89 17.97 -20.18
CA ALA A 236 5.55 19.05 -19.23
C ALA A 236 5.83 18.68 -17.75
N GLN A 237 5.72 17.40 -17.36
CA GLN A 237 6.02 16.97 -15.99
C GLN A 237 7.52 17.10 -15.67
N PHE A 238 8.37 16.77 -16.64
CA PHE A 238 9.82 16.85 -16.50
C PHE A 238 10.33 18.28 -16.64
N LEU A 239 9.81 19.04 -17.62
CA LEU A 239 10.28 20.38 -17.95
C LEU A 239 9.86 21.44 -16.91
N GLN A 240 8.66 21.32 -16.35
CA GLN A 240 8.10 22.27 -15.37
C GLN A 240 8.16 23.74 -15.81
N ASP A 241 8.06 23.98 -17.12
CA ASP A 241 8.27 25.27 -17.79
C ASP A 241 6.94 25.98 -18.14
N GLY A 242 5.81 25.43 -17.69
CA GLY A 242 4.48 25.92 -18.05
C GLY A 242 3.99 25.49 -19.44
N SER A 243 4.75 24.65 -20.15
CA SER A 243 4.32 24.13 -21.45
C SER A 243 3.05 23.25 -21.33
N ALA A 244 2.22 23.30 -22.37
CA ALA A 244 0.88 22.69 -22.36
C ALA A 244 0.89 21.17 -22.16
N PHE A 245 -0.12 20.66 -21.45
CA PHE A 245 -0.36 19.22 -21.24
C PHE A 245 -1.30 18.69 -22.32
N THR A 246 -0.75 18.22 -23.43
CA THR A 246 -1.51 17.90 -24.66
C THR A 246 -1.13 16.56 -25.26
N THR A 247 -2.03 15.98 -26.04
CA THR A 247 -1.91 14.64 -26.63
C THR A 247 -0.76 14.54 -27.64
N GLU A 248 -0.44 15.62 -28.34
CA GLU A 248 0.61 15.65 -29.36
C GLU A 248 2.01 15.46 -28.74
N ARG A 249 2.17 15.84 -27.47
CA ARG A 249 3.43 15.76 -26.74
C ARG A 249 3.63 14.42 -26.03
N SER A 250 2.57 13.63 -25.84
CA SER A 250 2.62 12.33 -25.17
C SER A 250 1.62 11.35 -25.78
N HIS A 251 2.15 10.34 -26.49
CA HIS A 251 1.31 9.26 -27.03
C HIS A 251 0.63 8.44 -25.94
N LYS A 252 1.19 8.42 -24.71
CA LYS A 252 0.53 7.79 -23.55
C LYS A 252 -0.73 8.54 -23.16
N LEU A 253 -0.70 9.88 -23.18
CA LEU A 253 -1.89 10.70 -22.93
C LEU A 253 -2.92 10.54 -24.06
N GLN A 254 -2.47 10.51 -25.30
CA GLN A 254 -3.32 10.23 -26.46
C GLN A 254 -4.04 8.89 -26.30
N ARG A 255 -3.28 7.80 -26.06
CA ARG A 255 -3.86 6.46 -25.91
C ARG A 255 -4.80 6.35 -24.71
N LEU A 256 -4.47 7.02 -23.61
CA LEU A 256 -5.36 7.10 -22.45
C LEU A 256 -6.68 7.79 -22.84
N GLY A 257 -6.63 8.88 -23.61
CA GLY A 257 -7.81 9.56 -24.10
C GLY A 257 -8.72 8.65 -24.93
N GLU A 258 -8.14 7.92 -25.89
CA GLU A 258 -8.86 6.93 -26.72
C GLU A 258 -9.52 5.84 -25.86
N MET A 259 -8.79 5.28 -24.88
CA MET A 259 -9.32 4.23 -24.01
C MET A 259 -10.44 4.74 -23.09
N VAL A 260 -10.33 5.96 -22.58
CA VAL A 260 -11.39 6.54 -21.74
C VAL A 260 -12.63 6.82 -22.58
N GLU A 261 -12.47 7.30 -23.81
CA GLU A 261 -13.58 7.51 -24.76
C GLU A 261 -14.35 6.21 -25.01
N GLU A 262 -13.67 5.10 -25.30
CA GLU A 262 -14.30 3.77 -25.45
C GLU A 262 -15.11 3.34 -24.20
N VAL A 263 -14.59 3.60 -23.00
CA VAL A 263 -15.27 3.28 -21.73
C VAL A 263 -16.50 4.16 -21.51
N MET A 264 -16.39 5.45 -21.80
CA MET A 264 -17.49 6.40 -21.63
C MET A 264 -18.61 6.15 -22.64
N ASP A 265 -18.27 5.84 -23.90
CA ASP A 265 -19.24 5.47 -24.94
C ASP A 265 -20.01 4.19 -24.59
N SER A 266 -19.38 3.29 -23.83
CA SER A 266 -20.00 2.06 -23.31
C SER A 266 -20.87 2.32 -22.06
N GLY A 267 -20.93 3.57 -21.56
CA GLY A 267 -21.65 3.94 -20.34
C GLY A 267 -21.02 3.38 -19.06
N GLU A 268 -19.74 3.02 -19.10
CA GLU A 268 -19.00 2.45 -17.96
C GLU A 268 -18.20 3.53 -17.20
N SER A 269 -17.49 3.11 -16.15
CA SER A 269 -16.66 4.00 -15.32
C SER A 269 -15.19 3.54 -15.33
N ALA A 270 -14.28 4.49 -15.51
CA ALA A 270 -12.84 4.24 -15.49
C ALA A 270 -12.20 4.62 -14.14
N LEU A 271 -11.23 3.82 -13.69
CA LEU A 271 -10.33 4.16 -12.58
C LEU A 271 -8.90 4.26 -13.10
N ILE A 272 -8.32 5.46 -13.02
CA ILE A 272 -6.99 5.77 -13.55
C ILE A 272 -6.01 5.94 -12.39
N PHE A 273 -4.94 5.13 -12.37
CA PHE A 273 -3.90 5.20 -11.34
C PHE A 273 -2.63 5.86 -11.89
N THR A 274 -2.03 6.74 -11.09
CA THR A 274 -0.71 7.34 -11.36
C THR A 274 0.11 7.43 -10.08
N GLN A 275 1.44 7.32 -10.20
CA GLN A 275 2.36 7.49 -9.07
C GLN A 275 2.52 8.97 -8.67
N PHE A 276 2.22 9.90 -9.56
CA PHE A 276 2.55 11.32 -9.44
C PHE A 276 1.28 12.17 -9.28
N THR A 277 1.16 12.87 -8.15
CA THR A 277 -0.01 13.69 -7.84
C THR A 277 -0.17 14.87 -8.81
N GLU A 278 0.93 15.40 -9.32
CA GLU A 278 0.89 16.45 -10.34
C GLU A 278 0.31 15.96 -11.67
N ILE A 279 0.54 14.69 -12.03
CA ILE A 279 -0.07 14.10 -13.23
C ILE A 279 -1.57 13.87 -13.02
N GLY A 280 -1.98 13.45 -11.82
CA GLY A 280 -3.40 13.29 -11.51
C GLY A 280 -4.19 14.57 -11.75
N GLY A 281 -3.69 15.70 -11.25
CA GLY A 281 -4.35 17.00 -11.45
C GLY A 281 -4.30 17.49 -12.90
N GLN A 282 -3.27 17.14 -13.68
CA GLN A 282 -3.24 17.47 -15.12
C GLN A 282 -4.20 16.59 -15.93
N LEU A 283 -4.30 15.31 -15.57
CA LEU A 283 -5.25 14.37 -16.19
C LEU A 283 -6.70 14.78 -15.92
N GLU A 284 -7.02 15.18 -14.68
CA GLU A 284 -8.33 15.73 -14.33
C GLU A 284 -8.70 16.90 -15.24
N ARG A 285 -7.83 17.93 -15.31
CA ARG A 285 -8.08 19.09 -16.17
C ARG A 285 -8.24 18.70 -17.63
N TYR A 286 -7.39 17.82 -18.16
CA TYR A 286 -7.47 17.36 -19.54
C TYR A 286 -8.81 16.65 -19.83
N LEU A 287 -9.23 15.74 -18.97
CA LEU A 287 -10.48 14.98 -19.14
C LEU A 287 -11.72 15.86 -18.96
N GLU A 288 -11.70 16.80 -18.02
CA GLU A 288 -12.80 17.74 -17.79
C GLU A 288 -12.90 18.80 -18.91
N HIS A 289 -11.79 19.44 -19.27
CA HIS A 289 -11.81 20.60 -20.17
C HIS A 289 -11.79 20.21 -21.64
N SER A 290 -11.01 19.18 -22.01
CA SER A 290 -10.86 18.78 -23.41
C SER A 290 -11.83 17.68 -23.82
N ARG A 291 -12.36 16.90 -22.86
CA ARG A 291 -13.26 15.77 -23.14
C ARG A 291 -14.63 15.89 -22.45
N HIS A 292 -14.83 16.87 -21.57
CA HIS A 292 -16.10 17.11 -20.87
C HIS A 292 -16.60 15.91 -20.04
N TYR A 293 -15.68 15.11 -19.52
CA TYR A 293 -16.01 14.00 -18.65
C TYR A 293 -16.06 14.43 -17.18
N ASN A 294 -17.01 13.87 -16.44
CA ASN A 294 -17.07 14.06 -14.98
C ASN A 294 -15.90 13.31 -14.33
N THR A 295 -15.01 14.06 -13.70
CA THR A 295 -13.85 13.53 -12.99
C THR A 295 -13.95 13.78 -11.49
N TYR A 296 -13.40 12.86 -10.70
CA TYR A 296 -13.28 13.00 -9.25
C TYR A 296 -11.83 12.73 -8.87
N TYR A 297 -11.07 13.79 -8.56
CA TYR A 297 -9.66 13.71 -8.18
C TYR A 297 -9.41 14.25 -6.77
#